data_AF-A0AAW0RLH9-F1
#
_entry.id   AF-A0AAW0RLH9-F1
#
_cell.length_a   1.000
_cell.length_b   1.000
_cell.length_c   1.000
_cell.angle_alpha   90.00
_cell.angle_beta   90.00
_cell.angle_gamma   90.00
#
_symmetry.space_group_name_H-M   'P 1'
#
loop_
_entity.id
_entity.type
_entity.pdbx_description
1 polymer ?
#
loop_
_entity_poly.entity_id
_entity_poly.type
_entity_poly.pdbx_seq_one_letter_code
_entity_poly.pdbx_strand_id
1 'polypeptide(L)' 'IYREDDKPHYRRGNSAILGIIAWNAVFTLSIKGYYMWRNKTKTTKWDRMTSDEKRDYVDTTTEKGSKRLDFRFAH' A
#
# COMPACT_ATOMS: atom_id res chain seq x y z
N ILE A 1 -21.02 -8.43 16.42
CA ILE A 1 -20.32 -7.41 17.24
C ILE A 1 -21.20 -6.99 18.43
N TYR A 2 -22.45 -6.60 18.20
CA TYR A 2 -23.42 -6.40 19.27
C TYR A 2 -23.96 -7.72 19.81
N ARG A 3 -24.18 -7.78 21.14
CA ARG A 3 -24.67 -8.96 21.86
C ARG A 3 -25.77 -8.56 22.82
N GLU A 4 -26.68 -9.48 23.11
CA GLU A 4 -27.82 -9.20 23.98
C GLU A 4 -27.41 -8.94 25.44
N ASP A 5 -26.38 -9.63 25.92
CA ASP A 5 -25.80 -9.44 27.27
C ASP A 5 -25.05 -8.11 27.43
N ASP A 6 -24.90 -7.35 26.35
CA ASP A 6 -24.26 -6.04 26.33
C ASP A 6 -25.29 -4.89 26.22
N LYS A 7 -26.58 -5.21 26.17
CA LYS A 7 -27.69 -4.23 26.19
C LYS A 7 -27.71 -3.45 27.52
N PRO A 8 -28.24 -2.20 27.53
CA PRO A 8 -28.68 -1.41 26.37
C PRO A 8 -27.56 -0.57 25.74
N HIS A 9 -26.41 -0.43 26.39
CA HIS A 9 -25.36 0.53 26.00
C HIS A 9 -24.29 -0.04 25.06
N TYR A 10 -24.21 -1.36 24.93
CA TYR A 10 -23.37 -2.06 23.96
C TYR A 10 -21.89 -1.65 23.96
N ARG A 11 -21.29 -1.47 25.14
CA ARG A 11 -19.92 -0.95 25.27
C ARG A 11 -18.89 -1.86 24.57
N ARG A 12 -19.03 -3.18 24.68
CA ARG A 12 -18.13 -4.14 24.00
C ARG A 12 -18.29 -4.06 22.49
N GLY A 13 -19.53 -3.99 22.01
CA GLY A 13 -19.81 -3.84 20.58
C GLY A 13 -19.21 -2.55 19.99
N ASN A 14 -19.42 -1.42 20.68
CA ASN A 14 -18.92 -0.12 20.26
C ASN A 14 -17.39 -0.07 20.26
N SER A 15 -16.73 -0.59 21.29
CA SER A 15 -15.26 -0.66 21.33
C SER A 15 -14.69 -1.52 20.20
N ALA A 16 -15.33 -2.65 19.86
CA ALA A 16 -14.89 -3.48 18.74
C ALA A 16 -15.02 -2.76 17.38
N ILE A 17 -16.13 -2.05 17.14
CA ILE A 17 -16.30 -1.25 15.91
C ILE A 17 -15.26 -0.14 15.83
N LEU A 18 -15.04 0.60 16.92
CA LEU A 18 -14.02 1.65 16.96
C LEU A 18 -12.62 1.09 16.70
N GLY A 19 -12.31 -0.09 17.24
CA GLY A 19 -11.07 -0.80 16.96
C GLY A 19 -10.89 -1.13 15.47
N ILE A 20 -11.94 -1.65 14.81
CA ILE A 20 -11.92 -1.96 13.38
C ILE A 20 -11.74 -0.69 12.53
N ILE A 21 -12.42 0.41 12.89
CA ILE A 21 -12.29 1.70 12.20
C ILE A 21 -10.88 2.25 12.33
N ALA A 22 -10.34 2.28 13.56
CA ALA A 22 -8.97 2.73 13.81
C ALA A 22 -7.96 1.88 13.04
N TRP A 23 -8.13 0.56 13.02
CA TRP A 23 -7.29 -0.36 12.24
C TRP A 23 -7.34 -0.06 10.74
N ASN A 24 -8.53 0.15 10.18
CA ASN A 24 -8.68 0.52 8.76
C ASN A 24 -8.00 1.85 8.42
N ALA A 25 -8.09 2.85 9.30
CA ALA A 25 -7.41 4.12 9.11
C ALA A 25 -5.88 3.94 9.10
N VAL A 26 -5.33 3.23 10.09
CA VAL A 26 -3.89 2.92 10.15
C VAL A 26 -3.44 2.12 8.93
N PHE A 27 -4.21 1.11 8.53
CA PHE A 27 -3.88 0.26 7.39
C PHE A 27 -3.87 1.03 6.07
N THR A 28 -4.86 1.90 5.86
CA THR A 28 -4.96 2.75 4.67
C THR A 28 -3.76 3.70 4.55
N LEU A 29 -3.40 4.37 5.66
CA LEU A 29 -2.23 5.25 5.70
C LEU A 29 -0.93 4.46 5.48
N SER A 30 -0.84 3.26 6.03
CA SER A 30 0.31 2.36 5.86
C SER A 30 0.50 1.93 4.40
N ILE A 31 -0.58 1.58 3.70
CA ILE A 31 -0.54 1.25 2.26
C ILE A 31 -0.06 2.45 1.45
N LYS A 32 -0.62 3.63 1.69
CA LYS A 32 -0.21 4.86 1.00
C LYS A 32 1.28 5.14 1.20
N GLY A 33 1.75 5.08 2.46
CA GLY A 33 3.17 5.24 2.79
C GLY A 33 4.06 4.22 2.10
N TYR A 34 3.63 2.95 2.06
CA TYR A 34 4.35 1.88 1.36
C TYR A 34 4.46 2.17 -0.15
N TYR A 35 3.37 2.58 -0.80
CA TYR A 35 3.39 2.90 -2.23
C TYR A 35 4.27 4.11 -2.56
N MET A 36 4.23 5.17 -1.75
CA MET A 36 5.14 6.31 -1.87
C MET A 36 6.60 5.88 -1.78
N TRP A 37 6.94 5.07 -0.76
CA TRP A 37 8.30 4.58 -0.57
C TRP A 37 8.78 3.66 -1.71
N ARG A 38 7.92 2.74 -2.16
CA ARG A 38 8.24 1.84 -3.28
C ARG A 38 8.45 2.62 -4.57
N ASN A 39 7.57 3.57 -4.86
CA ASN A 39 7.70 4.44 -6.04
C ASN A 39 9.01 5.24 -5.97
N LYS A 40 9.32 5.86 -4.83
CA LYS A 40 10.59 6.60 -4.64
C LYS A 40 11.80 5.70 -4.90
N THR A 41 11.81 4.50 -4.33
CA THR A 41 12.92 3.54 -4.51
C THR A 41 13.09 3.16 -5.98
N LYS A 42 11.98 2.89 -6.68
CA LYS A 42 12.02 2.55 -8.11
C LYS A 42 12.46 3.73 -8.97
N THR A 43 11.95 4.93 -8.70
CA THR A 43 12.34 6.16 -9.40
C THR A 43 13.83 6.44 -9.21
N THR A 44 14.36 6.36 -7.99
CA THR A 44 15.81 6.55 -7.76
C THR A 44 16.67 5.57 -8.54
N LYS A 45 16.25 4.31 -8.66
CA LYS A 45 16.95 3.31 -9.49
C LYS A 45 16.82 3.64 -10.98
N TRP A 46 15.63 3.96 -11.45
CA TRP A 46 15.36 4.33 -12.83
C TRP A 46 16.15 5.58 -13.25
N ASP A 47 16.20 6.61 -12.41
CA ASP A 47 16.85 7.88 -12.73
C ASP A 47 18.38 7.77 -12.79
N ARG A 48 18.95 6.76 -12.12
CA ARG A 48 20.39 6.44 -12.21
C ARG A 48 20.77 5.74 -13.51
N MET A 49 19.80 5.18 -14.25
CA MET A 49 20.06 4.52 -15.52
C MET A 49 20.14 5.53 -16.67
N THR A 50 21.10 5.30 -17.55
CA THR A 50 21.24 5.97 -18.85
C THR A 50 20.08 5.60 -19.79
N SER A 51 19.93 6.36 -20.87
CA SER A 51 18.87 6.11 -21.86
C SER A 51 18.97 4.73 -22.52
N ASP A 52 20.20 4.23 -22.74
CA ASP A 52 20.41 2.93 -23.37
C ASP A 52 20.13 1.78 -22.39
N GLU A 53 20.55 1.90 -21.13
CA GLU A 53 20.19 0.94 -20.07
C GLU A 53 18.66 0.88 -19.86
N LYS A 54 17.97 2.01 -19.96
CA LYS A 54 16.50 2.05 -19.86
C LYS A 54 15.84 1.32 -21.01
N ARG A 55 16.34 1.47 -22.24
CA ARG A 55 15.84 0.70 -23.40
C ARG A 55 16.11 -0.79 -23.21
N ASP A 56 17.33 -1.15 -22.88
CA ASP A 56 17.73 -2.54 -22.66
C ASP A 56 16.87 -3.19 -21.58
N TYR A 57 16.61 -2.49 -20.46
CA TYR A 57 15.69 -2.97 -19.42
C TYR A 57 14.28 -3.20 -19.95
N VAL A 58 13.72 -2.27 -20.73
CA VAL A 58 12.35 -2.42 -21.26
C VAL A 58 12.25 -3.60 -22.22
N ASP A 59 13.28 -3.81 -23.04
CA ASP A 59 13.29 -4.84 -24.08
C ASP A 59 13.58 -6.25 -23.52
N THR A 60 14.36 -6.35 -22.45
CA THR A 60 14.85 -7.64 -21.92
C THR A 60 14.19 -8.08 -20.61
N THR A 61 13.50 -7.17 -19.90
CA THR A 61 12.97 -7.50 -18.56
C THR A 61 11.90 -8.59 -18.60
N THR A 62 12.05 -9.59 -17.72
CA THR A 62 11.03 -10.62 -17.48
C THR A 62 10.06 -10.24 -16.36
N GLU A 63 10.27 -9.08 -15.71
CA GLU A 63 9.41 -8.63 -14.63
C GLU A 63 8.03 -8.23 -15.15
N LYS A 64 6.98 -8.57 -14.39
CA LYS A 64 5.58 -8.28 -14.78
C LYS A 64 4.88 -7.43 -13.75
N GLY A 65 4.00 -6.56 -14.24
CA GLY A 65 3.13 -5.70 -13.43
C GLY A 65 3.89 -4.89 -12.39
N SER A 66 3.48 -5.03 -11.13
CA SER A 66 4.01 -4.25 -10.01
C SER A 66 5.48 -4.53 -9.66
N LYS A 67 6.10 -5.55 -10.28
CA LYS A 67 7.53 -5.83 -10.10
C LYS A 67 8.41 -4.92 -10.97
N ARG A 68 7.93 -4.52 -12.15
CA ARG A 68 8.72 -3.70 -13.10
C ARG A 68 9.18 -2.37 -12.50
N LEU A 69 10.34 -1.89 -12.93
CA LEU A 69 10.99 -0.69 -12.43
C LEU A 69 10.30 0.60 -12.88
N ASP A 70 9.68 0.57 -14.06
CA ASP A 70 8.89 1.66 -14.63
C ASP A 70 7.46 1.72 -14.06
N PHE A 71 6.97 0.66 -13.42
CA PHE A 71 5.66 0.65 -12.77
C PHE A 71 5.59 1.61 -11.57
N ARG A 72 4.48 2.35 -11.48
CA ARG A 72 4.17 3.24 -10.34
C ARG A 72 2.82 2.87 -9.72
N PHE A 73 2.81 2.69 -8.41
CA PHE A 73 1.58 2.51 -7.64
C PHE A 73 0.81 3.84 -7.53
N ALA A 74 -0.50 3.83 -7.72
CA ALA A 74 -1.36 4.97 -7.41
C ALA A 74 -1.50 5.13 -5.88
N HIS A 75 -1.28 6.34 -5.34
CA HIS A 75 -1.19 6.61 -3.90
C HIS A 75 -1.65 8.02 -3.52
#